data_AF-A0A6B3FIW3-F1
#
_entry.id   AF-A0A6B3FIW3-F1
#
_cell.length_a   1.000
_cell.length_b   1.000
_cell.length_c   1.000
_cell.angle_alpha   90.00
_cell.angle_beta   90.00
_cell.angle_gamma   90.00
#
_symmetry.space_group_name_H-M   'P 1'
#
loop_
_entity.id
_entity.type
_entity.pdbx_description
1 polymer ?
#
loop_
_entity_poly.entity_id
_entity_poly.type
_entity_poly.pdbx_seq_one_letter_code
_entity_poly.pdbx_strand_id
1 'polypeptide(L)'
;RQLFDAAERVLLRDGPHALTSRAVTDEAGCAKGVLHRHFPDFDAFLAALVLDRAAALEAETRALGASVGTGTVAANLTRALCGLFGPVPVAIIPLITFRDELRSRLRES
;
A
#
# COMPACT_ATOMS: atom_id res chain seq x y z
N ARG A 1 -9.87 1.94 4.48
CA ARG A 1 -9.48 2.91 3.41
C ARG A 1 -8.81 4.14 4.03
N GLN A 2 -9.51 4.99 4.79
CA GLN A 2 -8.94 6.22 5.40
C GLN A 2 -7.61 6.02 6.16
N LEU A 3 -7.48 4.97 6.98
CA LEU A 3 -6.23 4.66 7.69
C LEU A 3 -5.07 4.27 6.75
N PHE A 4 -5.37 3.59 5.64
CA PHE A 4 -4.38 3.24 4.63
C PHE A 4 -3.94 4.49 3.86
N ASP A 5 -4.89 5.33 3.44
CA ASP A 5 -4.57 6.58 2.75
C ASP A 5 -3.73 7.51 3.64
N ALA A 6 -4.01 7.56 4.95
CA ALA A 6 -3.20 8.28 5.92
C ALA A 6 -1.80 7.68 6.07
N ALA A 7 -1.69 6.36 6.19
CA ALA A 7 -0.40 5.68 6.26
C ALA A 7 0.45 5.92 5.01
N GLU A 8 -0.15 5.92 3.83
CA GLU A 8 0.53 6.23 2.57
C GLU A 8 1.04 7.68 2.55
N ARG A 9 0.24 8.64 3.02
CA ARG A 9 0.69 10.05 3.12
C ARG A 9 1.87 10.21 4.07
N VAL A 10 1.82 9.58 5.24
CA VAL A 10 2.96 9.58 6.19
C VAL A 10 4.18 8.92 5.56
N LEU A 11 4.00 7.76 4.92
CA LEU A 11 5.09 7.00 4.29
C LEU A 11 5.76 7.80 3.17
N LEU A 12 4.98 8.49 2.33
CA LEU A 12 5.50 9.31 1.24
C LEU A 12 6.19 10.58 1.72
N ARG A 13 5.68 11.20 2.79
CA ARG A 13 6.21 12.47 3.30
C ARG A 13 7.43 12.26 4.20
N ASP A 14 7.34 11.31 5.13
CA ASP A 14 8.28 11.18 6.25
C ASP A 14 9.08 9.86 6.21
N GLY A 15 8.78 8.98 5.26
CA GLY A 15 9.47 7.70 5.07
C GLY A 15 9.04 6.59 6.03
N PRO A 16 9.58 5.36 5.86
CA PRO A 16 9.13 4.16 6.57
C PRO A 16 9.40 4.21 8.09
N HIS A 17 10.44 4.93 8.53
CA HIS A 17 10.78 5.07 9.95
C HIS A 17 9.77 5.92 10.73
N ALA A 18 9.13 6.89 10.07
CA ALA A 18 8.10 7.73 10.67
C ALA A 18 6.73 7.04 10.74
N LEU A 19 6.56 5.92 10.04
CA LEU A 19 5.32 5.18 9.98
C LEU A 19 5.06 4.46 11.30
N THR A 20 4.23 5.08 12.14
CA THR A 20 3.85 4.60 13.47
C THR A 20 2.35 4.68 13.66
N SER A 21 1.80 3.85 14.57
CA SER A 21 0.37 3.87 14.92
C SER A 21 -0.14 5.28 15.24
N ARG A 22 0.65 6.05 16.00
CA ARG A 22 0.34 7.44 16.33
C ARG A 22 0.33 8.34 15.10
N ALA A 23 1.40 8.34 14.30
CA ALA A 23 1.49 9.19 13.11
C ALA A 23 0.33 8.93 12.14
N VAL A 24 -0.04 7.66 11.95
CA VAL A 24 -1.17 7.26 11.09
C VAL A 24 -2.51 7.73 11.65
N THR A 25 -2.75 7.59 12.95
CA THR A 25 -4.03 8.01 13.56
C THR A 25 -4.17 9.53 13.61
N ASP A 26 -3.07 10.25 13.88
CA ASP A 26 -3.02 11.71 13.83
C ASP A 26 -3.29 12.21 12.38
N GLU A 27 -2.63 11.62 11.37
CA GLU A 27 -2.85 11.95 9.94
C GLU A 27 -4.27 11.59 9.46
N ALA A 28 -4.87 10.53 10.00
CA ALA A 28 -6.23 10.12 9.66
C ALA A 28 -7.31 10.98 10.33
N GLY A 29 -6.96 11.80 11.34
CA GLY A 29 -7.92 12.50 12.18
C GLY A 29 -8.81 11.54 12.99
N CYS A 30 -8.32 10.34 13.29
CA CYS A 30 -9.09 9.31 14.00
C CYS A 30 -8.80 9.33 15.50
N ALA A 31 -9.78 8.89 16.30
CA ALA A 31 -9.58 8.71 17.73
C ALA A 31 -8.49 7.67 18.03
N LYS A 32 -7.78 7.86 19.15
CA LYS A 32 -6.83 6.87 19.66
C LYS A 32 -7.53 5.52 19.86
N GLY A 33 -6.92 4.45 19.37
CA GLY A 33 -7.40 3.08 19.55
C GLY A 33 -8.22 2.50 18.38
N VAL A 34 -8.60 3.28 17.37
CA VAL A 34 -9.29 2.75 16.17
C VAL A 34 -8.45 1.68 15.48
N LEU A 35 -7.13 1.86 15.37
CA LEU A 35 -6.23 0.84 14.82
C LEU A 35 -6.31 -0.47 15.59
N HIS A 36 -6.24 -0.43 16.93
CA HIS A 36 -6.27 -1.62 17.78
C HIS A 36 -7.62 -2.35 17.79
N ARG A 37 -8.70 -1.70 17.34
CA ARG A 37 -10.00 -2.34 17.14
C ARG A 37 -10.02 -3.22 15.89
N HIS A 38 -9.31 -2.81 14.84
CA HIS A 38 -9.32 -3.48 13.54
C HIS A 38 -8.14 -4.42 13.34
N PHE A 39 -7.03 -4.15 14.03
CA PHE A 39 -5.79 -4.90 13.88
C PHE A 39 -5.24 -5.26 15.26
N PRO A 40 -4.73 -6.49 15.43
CA PRO A 40 -4.18 -6.93 16.71
C PRO A 40 -2.91 -6.16 17.09
N ASP A 41 -2.08 -5.82 16.11
CA ASP A 41 -0.87 -5.03 16.28
C ASP A 41 -0.62 -4.14 15.04
N PHE A 42 0.40 -3.28 15.12
CA PHE A 42 0.72 -2.36 14.04
C PHE A 42 1.29 -3.09 12.81
N ASP A 43 2.03 -4.19 12.98
CA ASP A 43 2.57 -4.96 11.86
C ASP A 43 1.46 -5.69 11.07
N ALA A 44 0.38 -6.11 11.73
CA ALA A 44 -0.82 -6.65 11.08
C ALA A 44 -1.55 -5.58 10.25
N PHE A 45 -1.59 -4.33 10.76
CA PHE A 45 -2.06 -3.20 9.97
C PHE A 45 -1.19 -2.97 8.73
N LEU A 46 0.14 -2.98 8.89
CA LEU A 46 1.07 -2.80 7.76
C LEU A 46 0.96 -3.95 6.74
N ALA A 47 0.80 -5.19 7.20
CA ALA A 47 0.58 -6.34 6.32
C ALA A 47 -0.71 -6.16 5.50
N ALA A 48 -1.81 -5.77 6.15
CA ALA A 48 -3.06 -5.50 5.46
C ALA A 48 -2.96 -4.34 4.47
N LEU A 49 -2.20 -3.28 4.80
CA LEU A 49 -1.91 -2.19 3.87
C LEU A 49 -1.18 -2.71 2.62
N VAL A 50 -0.12 -3.50 2.80
CA VAL A 50 0.67 -4.05 1.68
C VAL A 50 -0.19 -4.97 0.82
N LEU A 51 -1.00 -5.84 1.41
CA LEU A 51 -1.91 -6.73 0.68
C LEU A 51 -2.98 -5.95 -0.10
N ASP A 52 -3.56 -4.90 0.48
CA ASP A 52 -4.53 -4.03 -0.20
C ASP A 52 -3.88 -3.30 -1.40
N ARG A 53 -2.58 -3.04 -1.36
CA ARG A 53 -1.81 -2.47 -2.48
C ARG A 53 -1.45 -3.50 -3.54
N ALA A 54 -1.07 -4.70 -3.14
CA ALA A 54 -0.87 -5.82 -4.06
C ALA A 54 -2.15 -6.12 -4.85
N ALA A 55 -3.29 -6.21 -4.17
CA ALA A 55 -4.59 -6.45 -4.81
C ALA A 55 -4.98 -5.35 -5.81
N ALA A 56 -4.63 -4.09 -5.54
CA ALA A 56 -4.85 -2.99 -6.48
C ALA A 56 -3.98 -3.15 -7.76
N LEU A 57 -2.71 -3.53 -7.61
CA LEU A 57 -1.81 -3.79 -8.74
C LEU A 57 -2.24 -5.01 -9.56
N GLU A 58 -2.74 -6.06 -8.92
CA GLU A 58 -3.33 -7.21 -9.62
C GLU A 58 -4.56 -6.81 -10.43
N ALA A 59 -5.39 -5.91 -9.90
CA ALA A 59 -6.54 -5.38 -10.63
C ALA A 59 -6.13 -4.59 -11.88
N GLU A 60 -5.08 -3.78 -11.80
CA GLU A 60 -4.51 -3.07 -12.95
C GLU A 60 -3.95 -4.05 -14.00
N THR A 61 -3.26 -5.10 -13.56
CA THR A 61 -2.74 -6.16 -14.45
C THR A 61 -3.88 -6.88 -15.19
N ARG A 62 -4.97 -7.19 -14.48
CA ARG A 62 -6.16 -7.79 -15.09
C ARG A 62 -6.83 -6.84 -16.08
N ALA A 63 -6.91 -5.54 -15.75
CA ALA A 63 -7.44 -4.52 -16.65
C ALA A 63 -6.60 -4.38 -17.92
N LEU A 64 -5.27 -4.52 -17.82
CA LEU A 64 -4.38 -4.56 -18.98
C LEU A 64 -4.69 -5.77 -19.88
N GLY A 65 -4.88 -6.96 -19.31
CA GLY A 65 -5.32 -8.15 -20.05
C GLY A 65 -6.68 -7.97 -20.74
N ALA A 66 -7.62 -7.30 -20.06
CA ALA A 66 -8.94 -6.99 -20.65
C ALA A 66 -8.88 -5.92 -21.74
N SER A 67 -7.79 -5.14 -21.84
CA SER A 67 -7.63 -4.09 -22.84
C SER A 67 -7.18 -4.60 -24.22
N VAL A 68 -6.95 -5.91 -24.37
CA VAL A 68 -6.59 -6.52 -25.66
C VAL A 68 -7.64 -6.20 -26.72
N GLY A 69 -7.19 -5.69 -27.87
CA GLY A 69 -8.09 -5.25 -28.95
C GLY A 69 -8.75 -3.89 -28.71
N THR A 70 -8.42 -3.18 -27.64
CA THR A 70 -8.94 -1.84 -27.31
C THR A 70 -7.81 -0.83 -27.15
N GLY A 71 -8.01 0.41 -27.62
CA GLY A 71 -7.00 1.47 -27.53
C GLY A 71 -5.70 1.13 -28.27
N THR A 72 -4.59 1.75 -27.86
CA THR A 72 -3.26 1.46 -28.40
C THR A 72 -2.40 0.74 -27.37
N VAL A 73 -1.48 -0.10 -27.83
CA VAL A 73 -0.51 -0.79 -26.97
C VAL A 73 0.25 0.22 -26.11
N ALA A 74 0.71 1.31 -26.71
CA ALA A 74 1.41 2.37 -25.99
C ALA A 74 0.56 2.97 -24.87
N ALA A 75 -0.70 3.35 -25.14
CA ALA A 75 -1.58 3.94 -24.13
C ALA A 75 -1.90 2.96 -22.99
N ASN A 76 -2.13 1.68 -23.31
CA ASN A 76 -2.42 0.66 -22.31
C ASN A 76 -1.19 0.35 -21.44
N LEU A 77 -0.01 0.23 -22.06
CA LEU A 77 1.24 -0.01 -21.34
C LEU A 77 1.63 1.21 -20.49
N THR A 78 1.50 2.44 -20.99
CA THR A 78 1.75 3.65 -20.21
C THR A 78 0.87 3.70 -18.96
N ARG A 79 -0.44 3.42 -19.09
CA ARG A 79 -1.34 3.41 -17.93
C ARG A 79 -0.92 2.37 -16.88
N ALA A 80 -0.60 1.15 -17.32
CA ALA A 80 -0.15 0.09 -16.42
C ALA A 80 1.18 0.42 -15.73
N LEU A 81 2.16 0.97 -16.47
CA LEU A 81 3.44 1.38 -15.91
C LEU A 81 3.30 2.55 -14.92
N CYS A 82 2.42 3.52 -15.19
CA CYS A 82 2.14 4.61 -14.25
C CYS A 82 1.49 4.15 -12.96
N GLY A 83 0.64 3.12 -12.99
CA GLY A 83 0.07 2.51 -11.79
C GLY A 83 1.12 1.71 -11.01
N LEU A 84 1.90 0.86 -11.70
CA LEU A 84 2.94 0.02 -11.09
C LEU A 84 4.08 0.84 -10.45
N PHE A 85 4.55 1.88 -11.14
CA PHE A 85 5.64 2.74 -10.69
C PHE A 85 5.13 4.05 -10.07
N GLY A 86 3.88 4.06 -9.63
CA GLY A 86 3.34 5.18 -8.86
C GLY A 86 4.09 5.39 -7.54
N PRO A 87 3.98 6.58 -6.93
CA PRO A 87 4.69 6.90 -5.70
C PRO A 87 4.44 5.91 -4.55
N VAL A 88 3.19 5.42 -4.44
CA VAL A 88 2.75 4.53 -3.36
C VAL A 88 3.40 3.13 -3.46
N PRO A 89 3.29 2.38 -4.57
CA PRO A 89 4.01 1.10 -4.73
C PRO A 89 5.51 1.21 -4.47
N VAL A 90 6.15 2.28 -4.94
CA VAL A 90 7.60 2.49 -4.77
C VAL A 90 7.95 2.71 -3.29
N ALA A 91 7.14 3.46 -2.55
CA ALA A 91 7.39 3.73 -1.14
C ALA A 91 7.16 2.52 -0.21
N ILE A 92 6.41 1.51 -0.68
CA ILE A 92 6.17 0.25 0.05
C ILE A 92 7.38 -0.68 0.00
N ILE A 93 8.20 -0.64 -1.06
CA ILE A 93 9.37 -1.53 -1.21
C ILE A 93 10.36 -1.36 -0.04
N PRO A 94 10.76 -0.13 0.37
CA PRO A 94 11.57 0.07 1.56
C PRO A 94 10.89 -0.45 2.83
N LEU A 95 9.58 -0.28 3.00
CA LEU A 95 8.86 -0.73 4.19
C LEU A 95 9.01 -2.24 4.41
N ILE A 96 8.87 -3.04 3.35
CA ILE A 96 9.04 -4.51 3.39
C ILE A 96 10.50 -4.89 3.66
N THR A 97 11.45 -4.07 3.20
CA THR A 97 12.88 -4.33 3.36
C THR A 97 13.38 -4.01 4.77
N PHE A 98 12.85 -2.96 5.41
CA PHE A 98 13.26 -2.52 6.75
C PHE A 98 12.54 -3.24 7.90
N ARG A 99 11.47 -4.00 7.62
CA ARG A 99 10.65 -4.69 8.63
C ARG A 99 10.66 -6.20 8.39
N ASP A 100 11.65 -6.88 8.96
CA ASP A 100 11.78 -8.35 8.82
C ASP A 100 10.53 -9.11 9.28
N GLU A 101 9.89 -8.66 10.36
CA GLU A 101 8.63 -9.24 10.87
C GLU A 101 7.49 -9.12 9.85
N LEU A 102 7.37 -7.96 9.20
CA LEU A 102 6.40 -7.73 8.13
C LEU A 102 6.68 -8.63 6.93
N ARG A 103 7.96 -8.78 6.55
CA ARG A 103 8.38 -9.66 5.47
C ARG A 103 8.06 -11.13 5.75
N SER A 104 8.21 -11.60 6.99
CA SER A 104 7.86 -12.97 7.38
C SER A 104 6.36 -13.21 7.22
N ARG A 105 5.53 -12.33 7.77
CA ARG A 105 4.06 -12.45 7.72
C ARG A 105 3.50 -12.42 6.30
N LEU A 106 4.06 -11.57 5.42
CA LEU A 106 3.66 -11.51 4.01
C LEU A 106 3.99 -12.78 3.22
N ARG A 107 4.95 -13.61 3.66
CA ARG A 107 5.26 -14.89 3.00
C ARG A 107 4.31 -16.02 3.40
N GLU A 108 3.65 -15.88 4.55
CA GLU A 108 2.72 -16.88 5.10
C GLU A 108 1.27 -16.65 4.65
N SER A 109 0.98 -15.48 4.05
CA SER A 109 -0.34 -15.08 3.54
C SER A 109 -0.52 -15.44 2.07
#